data_AF-A0A3B8WDI2-F1
#
_entry.id   AF-A0A3B8WDI2-F1
#
_cell.length_a   1.000
_cell.length_b   1.000
_cell.length_c   1.000
_cell.angle_alpha   90.00
_cell.angle_beta   90.00
_cell.angle_gamma   90.00
#
_symmetry.space_group_name_H-M   'P 1'
#
loop_
_entity.id
_entity.type
_entity.pdbx_description
1 polymer ?
#
loop_
_entity_poly.entity_id
_entity_poly.type
_entity_poly.pdbx_seq_one_letter_code
_entity_poly.pdbx_strand_id
1 'polypeptide(L)'
;LFVYGQGPLRGFAIVLMIGIGTSFFSAVYISRVFVEWITRKGDESKISFETGLSGMVRKRKEFDFIGARKIAYIGSVAFIVLGAVLIAIQGLNLGVDFKGGRSYVVSFRESVEATEMKVALAQGFENAGTEVKNFGSNNAIKVTTAYLIDDDSDAADEKVKSALISGVAKKTGFTYVENASEVADKTFTIGSSSKVSATVADDIKNSAW
;
A
#
# COMPACT_ATOMS: atom_id res chain seq x y z
N LEU A 1 -11.04 10.94 3.83
CA LEU A 1 -10.59 9.54 4.05
C LEU A 1 -11.34 8.82 5.17
N PHE A 2 -11.49 9.37 6.37
CA PHE A 2 -12.14 8.63 7.49
C PHE A 2 -13.63 8.29 7.26
N VAL A 3 -14.39 9.18 6.60
CA VAL A 3 -15.84 9.00 6.37
C VAL A 3 -16.14 8.11 5.16
N TYR A 4 -15.29 8.13 4.12
CA TYR A 4 -15.50 7.40 2.86
C TYR A 4 -14.52 6.23 2.66
N GLY A 5 -13.51 6.07 3.50
CA GLY A 5 -12.50 5.00 3.39
C GLY A 5 -12.95 3.72 4.08
N GLN A 6 -12.90 2.60 3.36
CA GLN A 6 -13.20 1.27 3.86
C GLN A 6 -11.91 0.54 4.30
N GLY A 7 -12.02 -0.33 5.30
CA GLY A 7 -10.93 -1.23 5.73
C GLY A 7 -9.64 -0.51 6.16
N PRO A 8 -8.46 -0.86 5.59
CA PRO A 8 -7.16 -0.31 5.98
C PRO A 8 -7.02 1.22 5.87
N LEU A 9 -7.72 1.86 4.92
CA LEU A 9 -7.66 3.30 4.69
C LEU A 9 -8.18 4.11 5.89
N ARG A 10 -9.18 3.57 6.61
CA ARG A 10 -9.71 4.21 7.81
C ARG A 10 -8.71 4.16 8.97
N GLY A 11 -7.98 3.04 9.10
CA GLY A 11 -6.90 2.89 10.07
C GLY A 11 -5.77 3.88 9.82
N PHE A 12 -5.34 4.04 8.56
CA PHE A 12 -4.36 5.05 8.17
C PHE A 12 -4.82 6.47 8.54
N ALA A 13 -6.08 6.82 8.27
CA ALA A 13 -6.63 8.14 8.58
C ALA A 13 -6.63 8.46 10.08
N ILE A 14 -6.93 7.47 10.94
CA ILE A 14 -6.91 7.64 12.40
C ILE A 14 -5.50 7.94 12.90
N VAL A 15 -4.50 7.17 12.44
CA VAL A 15 -3.09 7.39 12.81
C VAL A 15 -2.61 8.76 12.38
N LEU A 16 -2.96 9.19 11.16
CA LEU A 16 -2.62 10.51 10.66
C LEU A 16 -3.26 11.62 11.52
N MET A 17 -4.53 11.46 11.92
CA MET A 17 -5.23 12.44 12.75
C MET A 17 -4.59 12.59 14.12
N ILE A 18 -4.25 11.48 14.77
CA ILE A 18 -3.53 11.47 16.06
C ILE A 18 -2.15 12.09 15.87
N GLY A 19 -1.43 11.74 14.81
CA GLY A 19 -0.09 12.27 14.51
C GLY A 19 -0.08 13.79 14.33
N ILE A 20 -1.04 14.35 13.58
CA ILE A 20 -1.17 15.80 13.41
C ILE A 20 -1.51 16.46 14.74
N GLY A 21 -2.43 15.90 15.52
CA GLY A 21 -2.80 16.44 16.83
C GLY A 21 -1.64 16.46 17.83
N THR A 22 -0.94 15.34 17.98
CA THR A 22 0.23 15.22 18.87
C THR A 22 1.40 16.06 18.37
N SER A 23 1.65 16.12 17.06
CA SER A 23 2.71 16.96 16.47
C SER A 23 2.42 18.44 16.69
N PHE A 24 1.19 18.89 16.50
CA PHE A 24 0.79 20.27 16.76
C PHE A 24 0.92 20.62 18.24
N PHE A 25 0.45 19.76 19.15
CA PHE A 25 0.59 19.98 20.59
C PHE A 25 2.07 20.07 21.00
N SER A 26 2.91 19.15 20.53
CA SER A 26 4.36 19.18 20.76
C SER A 26 4.99 20.46 20.19
N ALA A 27 4.68 20.81 18.95
CA ALA A 27 5.21 22.00 18.30
C ALA A 27 4.82 23.30 19.01
N VAL A 28 3.65 23.38 19.64
CA VAL A 28 3.22 24.58 20.37
C VAL A 28 3.72 24.57 21.81
N TYR A 29 3.46 23.51 22.57
CA TYR A 29 3.79 23.46 24.00
C TYR A 29 5.24 23.11 24.26
N ILE A 30 5.76 22.05 23.65
CA ILE A 30 7.14 21.59 23.89
C ILE A 30 8.13 22.61 23.31
N SER A 31 7.87 23.14 22.10
CA SER A 31 8.72 24.21 21.56
C SER A 31 8.75 25.43 22.48
N ARG A 32 7.59 25.86 23.00
CA ARG A 32 7.54 27.00 23.92
C ARG A 32 8.31 26.75 25.20
N VAL A 33 8.11 25.59 25.86
CA VAL A 33 8.86 25.22 27.06
C VAL A 33 10.36 25.14 26.78
N PHE A 34 10.75 24.56 25.64
CA PHE A 34 12.16 24.42 25.27
C PHE A 34 12.82 25.77 24.99
N VAL A 35 12.14 26.66 24.26
CA VAL A 35 12.62 28.02 23.96
C VAL A 35 12.67 28.86 25.25
N GLU A 36 11.66 28.81 26.11
CA GLU A 36 11.65 29.51 27.40
C GLU A 36 12.74 28.97 28.33
N TRP A 37 13.00 27.66 28.32
CA TRP A 37 14.06 27.05 29.10
C TRP A 37 15.46 27.48 28.63
N ILE A 38 15.71 27.49 27.32
CA ILE A 38 16.99 27.95 26.74
C ILE A 38 17.19 29.45 26.96
N THR A 39 16.11 30.24 26.89
CA THR A 39 16.14 31.71 27.04
C THR A 39 16.00 32.16 28.50
N ARG A 40 15.94 31.23 29.46
CA ARG A 40 15.70 31.54 30.90
C ARG A 40 16.80 32.41 31.54
N LYS A 41 17.99 32.48 30.94
CA LYS A 41 19.09 33.38 31.32
C LYS A 41 19.09 34.72 30.59
N GLY A 42 18.06 35.04 29.81
CA GLY A 42 17.93 36.30 29.09
C GLY A 42 19.06 36.52 28.08
N ASP A 43 19.63 37.72 28.08
CA ASP A 43 20.57 38.26 27.09
C ASP A 43 21.97 37.59 27.08
N GLU A 44 22.25 36.69 28.05
CA GLU A 44 23.48 35.89 28.09
C GLU A 44 23.38 34.59 27.28
N SER A 45 22.20 34.24 26.78
CA SER A 45 22.00 33.09 25.90
C SER A 45 22.54 33.40 24.51
N LYS A 46 23.82 33.07 24.26
CA LYS A 46 24.47 33.20 22.94
C LYS A 46 23.90 32.19 21.94
N ILE A 47 22.64 32.34 21.55
CA ILE A 47 22.01 31.54 20.50
C ILE A 47 22.45 32.13 19.15
N SER A 48 23.60 31.68 18.65
CA SER A 48 24.03 32.01 17.29
C SER A 48 23.28 31.11 16.31
N PHE A 49 22.37 31.69 15.52
CA PHE A 49 21.67 31.01 14.42
C PHE A 49 22.54 30.83 13.17
N GLU A 50 23.81 31.21 13.24
CA GLU A 50 24.78 31.04 12.16
C GLU A 50 25.56 29.73 12.37
N THR A 51 25.04 28.64 11.83
CA THR A 51 25.83 27.41 11.64
C THR A 51 26.74 27.58 10.41
N GLY A 52 27.93 26.98 10.39
CA GLY A 52 28.92 27.13 9.30
C GLY A 52 28.36 26.86 7.89
N LEU A 53 27.43 25.91 7.75
CA LEU A 53 26.71 25.62 6.51
C LEU A 53 25.69 26.72 6.11
N SER A 54 25.04 27.35 7.10
CA SER A 54 24.09 28.46 6.89
C SER A 54 24.78 29.68 6.29
N GLY A 55 26.01 29.97 6.73
CA GLY A 55 26.84 31.04 6.18
C GLY A 55 27.19 30.86 4.69
N MET A 56 27.31 29.62 4.20
CA MET A 56 27.56 29.33 2.78
C MET A 56 26.34 29.53 1.89
N VAL A 57 25.14 29.22 2.39
CA VAL A 57 23.88 29.41 1.65
C VAL A 57 23.47 30.88 1.64
N ARG A 58 23.58 31.58 2.77
CA ARG A 58 23.19 33.00 2.89
C ARG A 58 24.09 33.96 2.12
N LYS A 59 25.37 33.60 1.91
CA LYS A 59 26.31 34.40 1.09
C LYS A 59 26.03 34.31 -0.42
N ARG A 60 25.12 33.44 -0.87
CA ARG A 60 24.80 33.24 -2.30
C ARG A 60 23.35 33.59 -2.63
N LYS A 61 23.23 34.86 -3.04
CA LYS A 61 22.35 35.42 -4.09
C LYS A 61 20.86 35.61 -3.79
N GLU A 62 20.44 36.84 -4.02
CA GLU A 62 19.11 37.26 -4.43
C GLU A 62 18.68 36.41 -5.65
N PHE A 63 18.00 35.30 -5.41
CA PHE A 63 17.40 34.52 -6.48
C PHE A 63 16.03 35.14 -6.80
N ASP A 64 15.86 35.62 -8.03
CA ASP A 64 14.58 36.18 -8.47
C ASP A 64 13.60 35.05 -8.83
N PHE A 65 12.95 34.51 -7.79
CA PHE A 65 11.88 33.52 -7.93
C PHE A 65 10.69 34.07 -8.73
N ILE A 66 10.43 35.37 -8.66
CA ILE A 66 9.30 36.02 -9.34
C ILE A 66 9.57 36.11 -10.84
N GLY A 67 10.80 36.44 -11.24
CA GLY A 67 11.24 36.45 -12.64
C GLY A 67 11.24 35.05 -13.26
N ALA A 68 11.68 34.03 -12.51
CA ALA A 68 11.76 32.65 -12.99
C ALA A 68 10.42 31.89 -13.03
N ARG A 69 9.35 32.42 -12.43
CA ARG A 69 8.05 31.71 -12.28
C ARG A 69 7.48 31.19 -13.59
N LYS A 70 7.60 31.94 -14.69
CA LYS A 70 7.03 31.54 -15.99
C LYS A 70 7.75 30.31 -16.55
N ILE A 71 9.08 30.27 -16.43
CA ILE A 71 9.89 29.13 -16.87
C ILE A 71 9.57 27.91 -16.00
N ALA A 72 9.44 28.10 -14.68
CA ALA A 72 9.05 27.05 -13.75
C ALA A 72 7.66 26.49 -14.06
N TYR A 73 6.66 27.34 -14.31
CA TYR A 73 5.31 26.89 -14.68
C TYR A 73 5.28 26.12 -16.00
N ILE A 74 6.00 26.59 -17.02
CA ILE A 74 6.10 25.88 -18.31
C ILE A 74 6.74 24.50 -18.10
N GLY A 75 7.83 24.44 -17.33
CA GLY A 75 8.49 23.17 -17.00
C GLY A 75 7.58 22.20 -16.24
N SER A 76 6.90 22.68 -15.19
CA SER A 76 5.96 21.87 -14.41
C SER A 76 4.79 21.36 -15.25
N VAL A 77 4.18 22.22 -16.07
CA VAL A 77 3.07 21.84 -16.95
C VAL A 77 3.54 20.83 -18.00
N ALA A 78 4.69 21.07 -18.64
CA ALA A 78 5.25 20.13 -19.60
C ALA A 78 5.50 18.75 -18.98
N PHE A 79 6.02 18.72 -17.75
CA PHE A 79 6.25 17.47 -17.02
C PHE A 79 4.95 16.74 -16.65
N ILE A 80 3.93 17.49 -16.18
CA ILE A 80 2.61 16.92 -15.88
C ILE A 80 1.96 16.35 -17.14
N VAL A 81 2.01 17.10 -18.25
CA VAL A 81 1.45 16.65 -19.54
C VAL A 81 2.19 15.41 -20.04
N LEU A 82 3.52 15.38 -19.96
CA LEU A 82 4.31 14.21 -20.33
C LEU A 82 3.92 12.99 -19.49
N GLY A 83 3.79 13.15 -18.18
CA GLY A 83 3.32 12.09 -17.28
C GLY A 83 1.92 11.60 -17.63
N ALA A 84 1.00 12.52 -17.93
CA ALA A 84 -0.37 12.18 -18.35
C ALA A 84 -0.39 11.41 -19.68
N VAL A 85 0.42 11.81 -20.66
CA VAL A 85 0.56 11.10 -21.94
C VAL A 85 1.13 9.70 -21.74
N LEU A 86 2.15 9.54 -20.89
CA LEU A 86 2.70 8.22 -20.56
C LEU A 86 1.65 7.31 -19.93
N ILE A 87 0.85 7.83 -18.98
CA ILE A 87 -0.26 7.08 -18.38
C ILE A 87 -1.31 6.71 -19.43
N ALA A 88 -1.62 7.61 -20.37
CA ALA A 88 -2.59 7.35 -21.43
C ALA A 88 -2.13 6.26 -22.43
N ILE A 89 -0.83 6.19 -22.74
CA ILE A 89 -0.28 5.18 -23.67
C ILE A 89 -0.08 3.83 -22.97
N GLN A 90 0.52 3.82 -21.78
CA GLN A 90 0.89 2.57 -21.09
C GLN A 90 -0.28 1.97 -20.29
N GLY A 91 -1.30 2.78 -19.98
CA GLY A 91 -2.39 2.40 -19.10
C GLY A 91 -1.95 2.33 -17.63
N LEU A 92 -2.93 2.25 -16.74
CA LEU A 92 -2.69 2.01 -15.31
C LEU A 92 -2.63 0.51 -15.05
N ASN A 93 -1.61 0.04 -14.34
CA ASN A 93 -1.60 -1.33 -13.83
C ASN A 93 -2.52 -1.42 -12.61
N LEU A 94 -3.81 -1.50 -12.90
CA LEU A 94 -4.88 -1.58 -11.91
C LEU A 94 -4.71 -2.85 -11.06
N GLY A 95 -4.78 -2.69 -9.75
CA GLY A 95 -4.80 -3.82 -8.82
C GLY A 95 -6.06 -4.68 -8.97
N VAL A 96 -6.05 -5.83 -8.32
CA VAL A 96 -7.16 -6.79 -8.29
C VAL A 96 -8.48 -6.21 -7.80
N ASP A 97 -8.42 -5.17 -6.96
CA ASP A 97 -9.61 -4.45 -6.47
C ASP A 97 -10.38 -3.73 -7.61
N PHE A 98 -9.74 -3.48 -8.77
CA PHE A 98 -10.32 -2.77 -9.92
C PHE A 98 -10.37 -3.58 -11.22
N LYS A 99 -9.50 -4.59 -11.38
CA LYS A 99 -9.58 -5.52 -12.52
C LYS A 99 -10.60 -6.64 -12.28
N GLY A 100 -10.95 -6.91 -11.03
CA GLY A 100 -11.60 -8.16 -10.62
C GLY A 100 -10.57 -9.27 -10.45
N GLY A 101 -11.03 -10.50 -10.26
CA GLY A 101 -10.16 -11.65 -10.14
C GLY A 101 -10.72 -12.73 -9.23
N ARG A 102 -9.84 -13.67 -8.86
CA ARG A 102 -10.19 -14.80 -8.00
C ARG A 102 -9.56 -14.60 -6.62
N SER A 103 -10.39 -14.76 -5.60
CA SER A 103 -10.02 -14.64 -4.19
C SER A 103 -10.22 -15.97 -3.48
N TYR A 104 -9.20 -16.43 -2.76
CA TYR A 104 -9.23 -17.64 -1.96
C TYR A 104 -8.86 -17.31 -0.52
N VAL A 105 -9.65 -17.79 0.44
CA VAL A 105 -9.30 -17.75 1.85
C VAL A 105 -8.65 -19.07 2.22
N VAL A 106 -7.35 -19.02 2.49
CA VAL A 106 -6.55 -20.17 2.90
C VAL A 106 -6.38 -20.11 4.41
N SER A 107 -6.78 -21.18 5.09
CA SER A 107 -6.68 -21.30 6.54
C SER A 107 -5.58 -22.31 6.91
N PHE A 108 -4.81 -21.94 7.92
CA PHE A 108 -3.72 -22.70 8.51
C PHE A 108 -4.02 -22.94 10.00
N ARG A 109 -3.36 -23.94 10.58
CA ARG A 109 -3.38 -24.16 12.04
C ARG A 109 -2.46 -23.20 12.78
N GLU A 110 -1.30 -22.90 12.18
CA GLU A 110 -0.29 -21.98 12.71
C GLU A 110 -0.38 -20.61 12.04
N SER A 111 0.18 -19.59 12.70
CA SER A 111 0.24 -18.23 12.16
C SER A 111 1.20 -18.18 10.98
N VAL A 112 0.73 -17.67 9.84
CA VAL A 112 1.54 -17.52 8.62
C VAL A 112 1.65 -16.04 8.26
N GLU A 113 2.86 -15.61 7.92
CA GLU A 113 3.12 -14.23 7.54
C GLU A 113 2.73 -13.98 6.07
N ALA A 114 1.81 -13.02 5.85
CA ALA A 114 1.25 -12.78 4.52
C ALA A 114 2.24 -12.18 3.52
N THR A 115 3.25 -11.42 3.97
CA THR A 115 4.26 -10.81 3.08
C THR A 115 5.13 -11.87 2.42
N GLU A 116 5.59 -12.87 3.19
CA GLU A 116 6.35 -14.00 2.71
C GLU A 116 5.53 -14.87 1.74
N MET A 117 4.25 -15.07 2.06
CA MET A 117 3.32 -15.79 1.17
C MET A 117 3.07 -15.02 -0.12
N LYS A 118 2.98 -13.69 -0.08
CA LYS A 118 2.85 -12.85 -1.27
C LYS A 118 4.03 -13.05 -2.23
N VAL A 119 5.26 -13.03 -1.70
CA VAL A 119 6.48 -13.19 -2.51
C VAL A 119 6.53 -14.57 -3.17
N ALA A 120 6.17 -15.62 -2.43
CA ALA A 120 6.14 -16.98 -2.96
C ALA A 120 5.07 -17.17 -4.04
N LEU A 121 3.87 -16.63 -3.81
CA LEU A 121 2.74 -16.77 -4.71
C LEU A 121 2.85 -15.88 -5.96
N ALA A 122 3.51 -14.73 -5.86
CA ALA A 122 3.74 -13.85 -7.01
C ALA A 122 4.45 -14.55 -8.17
N GLN A 123 5.40 -15.46 -7.87
CA GLN A 123 6.09 -16.26 -8.89
C GLN A 123 5.17 -17.29 -9.55
N GLY A 124 4.28 -17.92 -8.78
CA GLY A 124 3.33 -18.93 -9.28
C GLY A 124 2.20 -18.36 -10.14
N PHE A 125 1.90 -17.07 -9.97
CA PHE A 125 0.87 -16.34 -10.72
C PHE A 125 1.44 -15.37 -11.76
N GLU A 126 2.68 -15.58 -12.22
CA GLU A 126 3.33 -14.77 -13.26
C GLU A 126 3.34 -13.25 -12.97
N ASN A 127 3.36 -12.86 -11.68
CA ASN A 127 3.24 -11.47 -11.24
C ASN A 127 1.97 -10.76 -11.75
N ALA A 128 0.87 -11.49 -11.98
CA ALA A 128 -0.43 -10.97 -12.43
C ALA A 128 -1.19 -10.20 -11.33
N GLY A 129 -0.49 -9.37 -10.55
CA GLY A 129 -1.10 -8.51 -9.52
C GLY A 129 -1.57 -9.26 -8.27
N THR A 130 -0.90 -10.34 -7.86
CA THR A 130 -1.30 -11.09 -6.66
C THR A 130 -1.17 -10.27 -5.38
N GLU A 131 -2.26 -10.19 -4.63
CA GLU A 131 -2.33 -9.61 -3.31
C GLU A 131 -2.60 -10.69 -2.26
N VAL A 132 -1.88 -10.63 -1.14
CA VAL A 132 -2.09 -11.51 0.01
C VAL A 132 -2.27 -10.64 1.25
N LYS A 133 -3.37 -10.83 1.96
CA LYS A 133 -3.75 -10.06 3.17
C LYS A 133 -4.22 -11.03 4.25
N ASN A 134 -3.97 -10.74 5.53
CA ASN A 134 -4.52 -11.57 6.62
C ASN A 134 -6.06 -11.49 6.63
N PHE A 135 -6.73 -12.60 6.93
CA PHE A 135 -8.18 -12.71 6.94
C PHE A 135 -8.68 -13.04 8.35
N GLY A 136 -9.17 -12.03 9.06
CA GLY A 136 -9.59 -12.18 10.46
C GLY A 136 -8.39 -12.31 11.39
N SER A 137 -7.94 -13.54 11.65
CA SER A 137 -6.76 -13.85 12.49
C SER A 137 -5.52 -14.13 11.64
N ASN A 138 -4.33 -14.18 12.27
CA ASN A 138 -3.06 -14.44 11.57
C ASN A 138 -2.92 -15.88 11.04
N ASN A 139 -3.92 -16.73 11.26
CA ASN A 139 -3.93 -18.11 10.82
C ASN A 139 -4.72 -18.30 9.51
N ALA A 140 -5.31 -17.24 8.96
CA ALA A 140 -5.94 -17.27 7.66
C ALA A 140 -5.45 -16.11 6.80
N ILE A 141 -5.21 -16.39 5.52
CA ILE A 141 -4.83 -15.39 4.52
C ILE A 141 -5.84 -15.40 3.39
N LYS A 142 -6.15 -14.22 2.88
CA LYS A 142 -6.89 -14.02 1.64
C LYS A 142 -5.89 -13.75 0.52
N VAL A 143 -5.82 -14.66 -0.43
CA VAL A 143 -5.04 -14.52 -1.67
C VAL A 143 -5.98 -14.06 -2.77
N THR A 144 -5.69 -12.93 -3.39
CA THR A 144 -6.44 -12.37 -4.52
C THR A 144 -5.50 -12.26 -5.71
N THR A 145 -5.89 -12.78 -6.87
CA THR A 145 -5.06 -12.77 -8.07
C THR A 145 -5.88 -12.45 -9.31
N ALA A 146 -5.30 -11.68 -10.25
CA ALA A 146 -5.86 -11.46 -11.58
C ALA A 146 -5.29 -12.44 -12.62
N TYR A 147 -4.63 -13.52 -12.18
CA TYR A 147 -4.15 -14.57 -13.06
C TYR A 147 -5.33 -15.23 -13.80
N LEU A 148 -5.22 -15.33 -15.13
CA LEU A 148 -6.24 -15.85 -16.04
C LEU A 148 -7.62 -15.18 -15.90
N ILE A 149 -7.66 -13.88 -15.58
CA ILE A 149 -8.92 -13.17 -15.36
C ILE A 149 -9.81 -13.09 -16.61
N ASP A 150 -9.20 -13.03 -17.80
CA ASP A 150 -9.93 -12.94 -19.07
C ASP A 150 -10.50 -14.31 -19.52
N ASP A 151 -10.13 -15.40 -18.82
CA ASP A 151 -10.63 -16.74 -19.07
C ASP A 151 -11.62 -17.15 -17.98
N ASP A 152 -12.91 -17.13 -18.33
CA ASP A 152 -14.01 -17.45 -17.42
C ASP A 152 -14.31 -18.95 -17.30
N SER A 153 -13.54 -19.82 -17.97
CA SER A 153 -13.78 -21.27 -17.97
C SER A 153 -13.47 -21.94 -16.63
N ASP A 154 -14.16 -23.05 -16.35
CA ASP A 154 -13.88 -23.91 -15.19
C ASP A 154 -12.43 -24.46 -15.20
N ALA A 155 -11.86 -24.62 -16.40
CA ALA A 155 -10.47 -25.05 -16.58
C ALA A 155 -9.48 -23.98 -16.07
N ALA A 156 -9.79 -22.69 -16.22
CA ALA A 156 -8.98 -21.62 -15.65
C ALA A 156 -9.11 -21.58 -14.12
N ASP A 157 -10.30 -21.81 -13.58
CA ASP A 157 -10.54 -21.88 -12.13
C ASP A 157 -9.73 -23.03 -11.48
N GLU A 158 -9.73 -24.21 -12.11
CA GLU A 158 -8.91 -25.36 -11.71
C GLU A 158 -7.41 -25.07 -11.78
N LYS A 159 -6.93 -24.42 -12.84
CA LYS A 159 -5.52 -24.02 -12.98
C LYS A 159 -5.08 -23.04 -11.90
N VAL A 160 -5.90 -22.04 -11.60
CA VAL A 160 -5.61 -21.03 -10.57
C VAL A 160 -5.60 -21.69 -9.18
N LYS A 161 -6.57 -22.57 -8.89
CA LYS A 161 -6.62 -23.35 -7.63
C LYS A 161 -5.39 -24.25 -7.50
N SER A 162 -5.00 -24.94 -8.57
CA SER A 162 -3.81 -25.80 -8.58
C SER A 162 -2.51 -25.01 -8.39
N ALA A 163 -2.38 -23.86 -9.06
CA ALA A 163 -1.24 -22.96 -8.89
C ALA A 163 -1.17 -22.39 -7.46
N LEU A 164 -2.31 -22.06 -6.85
CA LEU A 164 -2.39 -21.65 -5.44
C LEU A 164 -1.89 -22.76 -4.52
N ILE A 165 -2.40 -23.98 -4.69
CA ILE A 165 -2.03 -25.14 -3.85
C ILE A 165 -0.53 -25.42 -3.98
N SER A 166 0.00 -25.45 -5.21
CA SER A 166 1.41 -25.67 -5.47
C SER A 166 2.29 -24.57 -4.88
N GLY A 167 1.89 -23.31 -5.02
CA GLY A 167 2.62 -22.16 -4.49
C GLY A 167 2.65 -22.12 -2.96
N VAL A 168 1.51 -22.44 -2.31
CA VAL A 168 1.44 -22.57 -0.85
C VAL A 168 2.31 -23.74 -0.39
N ALA A 169 2.13 -24.93 -0.97
CA ALA A 169 2.88 -26.13 -0.60
C ALA A 169 4.40 -25.95 -0.78
N LYS A 170 4.85 -25.27 -1.83
CA LYS A 170 6.27 -25.00 -2.08
C LYS A 170 6.91 -24.11 -1.00
N LYS A 171 6.13 -23.18 -0.42
CA LYS A 171 6.64 -22.24 0.58
C LYS A 171 6.50 -22.76 2.01
N THR A 172 5.38 -23.38 2.34
CA THR A 172 5.09 -23.86 3.71
C THR A 172 5.48 -25.32 3.92
N GLY A 173 5.62 -26.10 2.86
CA GLY A 173 5.77 -27.56 2.93
C GLY A 173 4.50 -28.28 3.40
N PHE A 174 3.35 -27.59 3.41
CA PHE A 174 2.09 -28.13 3.89
C PHE A 174 1.32 -28.85 2.78
N THR A 175 0.48 -29.82 3.19
CA THR A 175 -0.38 -30.57 2.28
C THR A 175 -1.79 -29.96 2.25
N TYR A 176 -2.37 -29.90 1.06
CA TYR A 176 -3.76 -29.45 0.88
C TYR A 176 -4.75 -30.52 1.34
N VAL A 177 -5.75 -30.10 2.11
CA VAL A 177 -6.86 -30.93 2.58
C VAL A 177 -8.19 -30.25 2.27
N GLU A 178 -9.11 -30.97 1.61
CA GLU A 178 -10.42 -30.43 1.23
C GLU A 178 -11.36 -30.26 2.43
N ASN A 179 -11.25 -31.12 3.44
CA ASN A 179 -12.07 -31.04 4.65
C ASN A 179 -11.45 -30.15 5.72
N ALA A 180 -12.18 -29.10 6.11
CA ALA A 180 -11.78 -28.19 7.19
C ALA A 180 -11.66 -28.88 8.57
N SER A 181 -12.29 -30.06 8.74
CA SER A 181 -12.23 -30.85 9.97
C SER A 181 -10.96 -31.70 10.12
N GLU A 182 -10.18 -31.87 9.05
CA GLU A 182 -8.95 -32.69 9.01
C GLU A 182 -7.67 -31.83 9.03
N VAL A 183 -7.79 -30.54 9.41
CA VAL A 183 -6.64 -29.64 9.50
C VAL A 183 -5.74 -30.02 10.70
N ALA A 184 -4.81 -30.94 10.43
CA ALA A 184 -3.75 -31.39 11.32
C ALA A 184 -2.50 -30.49 11.22
N ASP A 185 -1.49 -30.77 12.04
CA ASP A 185 -0.20 -30.08 11.95
C ASP A 185 0.41 -30.26 10.55
N LYS A 186 0.81 -29.15 9.91
CA LYS A 186 1.33 -29.07 8.53
C LYS A 186 0.33 -29.30 7.39
N THR A 187 -0.95 -29.02 7.60
CA THR A 187 -1.95 -29.02 6.53
C THR A 187 -2.59 -27.64 6.37
N PHE A 188 -3.13 -27.37 5.17
CA PHE A 188 -3.90 -26.16 4.90
C PHE A 188 -5.17 -26.49 4.13
N THR A 189 -6.20 -25.68 4.33
CA THR A 189 -7.49 -25.80 3.64
C THR A 189 -7.89 -24.48 3.00
N ILE A 190 -8.71 -24.56 1.96
CA ILE A 190 -9.31 -23.39 1.31
C ILE A 190 -10.72 -23.26 1.88
N GLY A 191 -10.92 -22.34 2.83
CA GLY A 191 -12.18 -22.16 3.54
C GLY A 191 -13.26 -21.49 2.71
N SER A 192 -12.89 -20.67 1.72
CA SER A 192 -13.83 -20.12 0.74
C SER A 192 -13.10 -19.68 -0.52
N SER A 193 -13.82 -19.71 -1.65
CA SER A 193 -13.41 -19.07 -2.89
C SER A 193 -14.49 -18.09 -3.33
N SER A 194 -14.07 -16.98 -3.93
CA SER A 194 -14.97 -15.98 -4.51
C SER A 194 -14.34 -15.49 -5.80
N LYS A 195 -15.18 -15.31 -6.83
CA LYS A 195 -14.79 -14.82 -8.14
C LYS A 195 -15.52 -13.51 -8.38
N VAL A 196 -14.79 -12.46 -8.68
CA VAL A 196 -15.34 -11.19 -9.13
C VAL A 196 -15.07 -11.10 -10.61
N SER A 197 -16.13 -11.22 -11.42
CA SER A 197 -16.04 -11.15 -12.88
C SER A 197 -15.69 -9.74 -13.34
N ALA A 198 -15.04 -9.64 -14.50
CA ALA A 198 -14.63 -8.37 -15.11
C ALA A 198 -15.83 -7.40 -15.26
N THR A 199 -17.03 -7.89 -15.54
CA THR A 199 -18.25 -7.06 -15.66
C THR A 199 -18.65 -6.36 -14.36
N VAL A 200 -18.51 -7.03 -13.21
CA VAL A 200 -18.79 -6.42 -11.89
C VAL A 200 -17.68 -5.45 -11.50
N ALA A 201 -16.44 -5.77 -11.86
CA ALA A 201 -15.30 -4.88 -11.66
C ALA A 201 -15.41 -3.61 -12.51
N ASP A 202 -15.89 -3.72 -13.76
CA ASP A 202 -16.17 -2.57 -14.63
C ASP A 202 -17.28 -1.68 -14.07
N ASP A 203 -18.28 -2.23 -13.41
CA ASP A 203 -19.35 -1.44 -12.75
C ASP A 203 -18.79 -0.66 -11.55
N ILE A 204 -17.95 -1.30 -10.73
CA ILE A 204 -17.22 -0.60 -9.64
C ILE A 204 -16.31 0.48 -10.23
N LYS A 205 -15.57 0.17 -11.30
CA LYS A 205 -14.71 1.12 -11.99
C LYS A 205 -15.54 2.30 -12.51
N ASN A 206 -16.68 2.10 -13.13
CA ASN A 206 -17.53 3.19 -13.64
C ASN A 206 -18.16 4.02 -12.50
N SER A 207 -18.46 3.41 -11.36
CA SER A 207 -18.99 4.10 -10.18
C SER A 207 -17.94 4.88 -9.38
N ALA A 208 -16.64 4.64 -9.62
CA ALA A 208 -15.53 5.24 -8.90
C ALA A 208 -15.05 6.59 -9.48
N TRP A 209 -15.56 7.00 -10.65
CA TRP A 209 -15.26 8.28 -11.31
C TRP A 209 -16.38 9.28 -11.09
#